data_AF-H8KV60-F1
#
_entry.id   AF-H8KV60-F1
#
_cell.length_a   1.000
_cell.length_b   1.000
_cell.length_c   1.000
_cell.angle_alpha   90.00
_cell.angle_beta   90.00
_cell.angle_gamma   90.00
#
_symmetry.space_group_name_H-M   'P 1'
#
loop_
_entity.id
_entity.type
_entity.pdbx_description
1 polymer ?
#
loop_
_entity_poly.entity_id
_entity_poly.type
_entity_poly.pdbx_seq_one_letter_code
_entity_poly.pdbx_strand_id
1 'polypeptide(L)'
;MTSYLAPALTVDELGRLFSDRRFVNSNYEFHKRLLNEFANFLYFQKKESYTTAFIYIYRVLEMISIPFPLIYASKIEDFNSAFQFLKACTSDELTKENSKGELGVFRVFLRKLFENDPMKDLNINISIDPNFPNEVQKTYYKVLERMCGDILDKSNCQEFDTLSVKFIELNTLIINIRNRFFHLFSANRHNIQSDEIPNTDQFFKLINNHLASWIALIYFEVVKFSISKR
;
A
#
# COMPACT_ATOMS: atom_id res chain seq x y z
N MET A 1 -2.67 -15.02 9.06
CA MET A 1 -3.57 -13.87 8.72
C MET A 1 -4.83 -13.86 9.57
N THR A 2 -5.52 -14.99 9.75
CA THR A 2 -6.69 -15.10 10.64
C THR A 2 -6.37 -14.97 12.14
N SER A 3 -5.13 -15.25 12.56
CA SER A 3 -4.67 -15.05 13.94
C SER A 3 -4.53 -13.58 14.35
N TYR A 4 -4.58 -12.63 13.42
CA TYR A 4 -4.60 -11.18 13.70
C TYR A 4 -6.03 -10.65 13.93
N LEU A 5 -7.05 -11.50 13.72
CA LEU A 5 -8.47 -11.14 13.78
C LEU A 5 -9.15 -11.45 15.12
N ALA A 6 -8.42 -11.58 16.23
CA ALA A 6 -9.04 -11.74 17.55
C ALA A 6 -8.39 -10.79 18.57
N PRO A 7 -9.13 -9.98 19.36
CA PRO A 7 -10.57 -10.01 19.66
C PRO A 7 -11.32 -8.71 19.27
N ALA A 8 -10.83 -7.93 18.30
CA ALA A 8 -11.20 -6.51 18.19
C ALA A 8 -12.38 -6.15 17.27
N LEU A 9 -13.00 -7.08 16.56
CA LEU A 9 -14.28 -6.86 15.85
C LEU A 9 -14.88 -8.20 15.45
N THR A 10 -16.04 -8.55 16.01
CA THR A 10 -16.82 -9.71 15.60
C THR A 10 -17.40 -9.51 14.20
N VAL A 11 -17.67 -10.61 13.49
CA VAL A 11 -18.39 -10.59 12.21
C VAL A 11 -19.74 -9.87 12.35
N ASP A 12 -20.37 -9.97 13.53
CA ASP A 12 -21.61 -9.26 13.85
C ASP A 12 -21.43 -7.75 14.03
N GLU A 13 -20.32 -7.29 14.62
CA GLU A 13 -20.00 -5.86 14.70
C GLU A 13 -19.70 -5.27 13.33
N LEU A 14 -19.02 -6.02 12.46
CA LEU A 14 -18.86 -5.67 11.04
C LEU A 14 -20.22 -5.68 10.32
N GLY A 15 -21.08 -6.65 10.58
CA GLY A 15 -22.44 -6.72 10.02
C GLY A 15 -23.31 -5.52 10.43
N ARG A 16 -23.24 -5.11 11.70
CA ARG A 16 -23.93 -3.91 12.22
C ARG A 16 -23.40 -2.62 11.59
N LEU A 17 -22.11 -2.56 11.29
CA LEU A 17 -21.49 -1.44 10.58
C LEU A 17 -22.10 -1.22 9.19
N PHE A 18 -22.18 -2.29 8.39
CA PHE A 18 -22.76 -2.25 7.05
C PHE A 18 -24.29 -2.13 7.06
N SER A 19 -24.92 -2.28 8.24
CA SER A 19 -26.35 -2.08 8.44
C SER A 19 -26.69 -0.63 8.85
N ASP A 20 -25.72 0.15 9.35
CA ASP A 20 -25.93 1.54 9.72
C ASP A 20 -25.99 2.44 8.49
N ARG A 21 -27.21 2.86 8.13
CA ARG A 21 -27.48 3.74 6.99
C ARG A 21 -26.65 5.02 6.98
N ARG A 22 -26.26 5.58 8.14
CA ARG A 22 -25.45 6.81 8.19
C ARG A 22 -24.02 6.56 7.75
N PHE A 23 -23.47 5.39 8.09
CA PHE A 23 -22.13 4.97 7.64
C PHE A 23 -22.15 4.52 6.20
N VAL A 24 -23.14 3.70 5.82
CA VAL A 24 -23.32 3.22 4.45
C VAL A 24 -23.50 4.37 3.46
N ASN A 25 -24.18 5.45 3.87
CA ASN A 25 -24.41 6.62 3.01
C ASN A 25 -23.30 7.67 3.11
N SER A 26 -22.48 7.68 4.17
CA SER A 26 -21.35 8.59 4.28
C SER A 26 -20.22 8.11 3.37
N ASN A 27 -19.75 8.98 2.48
CA ASN A 27 -18.70 8.65 1.50
C ASN A 27 -19.05 7.43 0.61
N TYR A 28 -20.35 7.14 0.40
CA TYR A 28 -20.81 5.98 -0.39
C TYR A 28 -20.13 5.91 -1.77
N GLU A 29 -20.12 7.02 -2.52
CA GLU A 29 -19.52 7.08 -3.85
C GLU A 29 -18.00 6.82 -3.81
N PHE A 30 -17.31 7.26 -2.76
CA PHE A 30 -15.90 6.94 -2.55
C PHE A 30 -15.70 5.44 -2.34
N HIS A 31 -16.44 4.84 -1.42
CA HIS A 31 -16.33 3.41 -1.13
C HIS A 31 -16.74 2.53 -2.31
N LYS A 32 -17.76 2.94 -3.08
CA LYS A 32 -18.17 2.27 -4.32
C LYS A 32 -17.07 2.29 -5.37
N ARG A 33 -16.39 3.43 -5.56
CA ARG A 33 -15.24 3.55 -6.47
C ARG A 33 -14.07 2.69 -5.99
N LEU A 34 -13.76 2.74 -4.68
CA LEU A 34 -12.73 1.91 -4.06
C LEU A 34 -12.97 0.41 -4.28
N LEU A 35 -14.20 -0.05 -4.04
CA LEU A 35 -14.60 -1.42 -4.30
C LEU A 35 -14.45 -1.78 -5.79
N ASN A 36 -14.84 -0.89 -6.70
CA ASN A 36 -14.73 -1.14 -8.13
C ASN A 36 -13.26 -1.30 -8.58
N GLU A 37 -12.34 -0.45 -8.10
CA GLU A 37 -10.91 -0.57 -8.42
C GLU A 37 -10.33 -1.88 -7.86
N PHE A 38 -10.68 -2.25 -6.62
CA PHE A 38 -10.28 -3.54 -6.04
C PHE A 38 -10.88 -4.75 -6.78
N ALA A 39 -12.14 -4.67 -7.22
CA ALA A 39 -12.78 -5.74 -7.99
C ALA A 39 -12.08 -5.95 -9.33
N ASN A 40 -11.67 -4.85 -10.00
CA ASN A 40 -10.88 -4.93 -11.22
C ASN A 40 -9.49 -5.53 -10.95
N PHE A 41 -8.81 -5.15 -9.86
CA PHE A 41 -7.58 -5.81 -9.43
C PHE A 41 -7.77 -7.33 -9.33
N LEU A 42 -8.79 -7.79 -8.58
CA LEU A 42 -9.05 -9.21 -8.39
C LEU A 42 -9.39 -9.93 -9.71
N TYR A 43 -10.12 -9.26 -10.60
CA TYR A 43 -10.45 -9.79 -11.92
C TYR A 43 -9.20 -10.03 -12.77
N PHE A 44 -8.30 -9.05 -12.88
CA PHE A 44 -7.08 -9.17 -13.67
C PHE A 44 -6.05 -10.09 -13.00
N GLN A 45 -5.99 -10.12 -11.67
CA GLN A 45 -5.19 -11.07 -10.90
C GLN A 45 -5.63 -12.51 -11.21
N LYS A 46 -6.94 -12.79 -11.24
CA LYS A 46 -7.49 -14.11 -11.59
C LYS A 46 -7.24 -14.50 -13.05
N LYS A 47 -7.16 -13.51 -13.94
CA LYS A 47 -6.81 -13.72 -15.36
C LYS A 47 -5.30 -13.85 -15.62
N GLU A 48 -4.49 -13.86 -14.56
CA GLU A 48 -3.03 -13.90 -14.66
C GLU A 48 -2.41 -12.71 -15.42
N SER A 49 -3.18 -11.62 -15.55
CA SER A 49 -2.71 -10.35 -16.09
C SER A 49 -2.23 -9.47 -14.95
N TYR A 50 -1.14 -9.91 -14.33
CA TYR A 50 -0.58 -9.32 -13.10
C TYR A 50 -0.09 -7.88 -13.32
N THR A 51 0.42 -7.56 -14.50
CA THR A 51 0.84 -6.20 -14.89
C THR A 51 -0.36 -5.25 -14.86
N THR A 52 -1.48 -5.64 -15.45
CA THR A 52 -2.71 -4.84 -15.43
C THR A 52 -3.32 -4.79 -14.04
N ALA A 53 -3.27 -5.89 -13.28
CA ALA A 53 -3.72 -5.92 -11.90
C ALA A 53 -2.95 -4.90 -11.03
N PHE A 54 -1.63 -4.76 -11.23
CA PHE A 54 -0.83 -3.75 -10.52
C PHE A 54 -1.31 -2.31 -10.76
N ILE A 55 -1.75 -1.98 -11.98
CA ILE A 55 -2.28 -0.64 -12.30
C ILE A 55 -3.48 -0.30 -11.40
N TYR A 56 -4.36 -1.27 -11.15
CA TYR A 56 -5.50 -1.08 -10.25
C TYR A 56 -5.07 -0.93 -8.79
N ILE A 57 -4.06 -1.66 -8.33
CA ILE A 57 -3.47 -1.47 -6.99
C ILE A 57 -2.90 -0.06 -6.83
N TYR A 58 -2.21 0.43 -7.85
CA TYR A 58 -1.68 1.80 -7.84
C TYR A 58 -2.81 2.85 -7.81
N ARG A 59 -3.87 2.68 -8.62
CA ARG A 59 -5.04 3.57 -8.60
C ARG A 59 -5.76 3.58 -7.25
N VAL A 60 -5.84 2.42 -6.60
CA VAL A 60 -6.35 2.33 -5.23
C VAL A 60 -5.47 3.16 -4.29
N LEU A 61 -4.14 3.03 -4.37
CA LEU A 61 -3.22 3.82 -3.53
C LEU A 61 -3.43 5.33 -3.74
N GLU A 62 -3.52 5.81 -4.97
CA GLU A 62 -3.81 7.22 -5.27
C GLU A 62 -5.14 7.65 -4.64
N MET A 63 -6.19 6.86 -4.87
CA MET A 63 -7.53 7.17 -4.39
C MET A 63 -7.63 7.23 -2.86
N ILE A 64 -6.85 6.45 -2.11
CA ILE A 64 -6.89 6.46 -0.64
C ILE A 64 -5.94 7.49 -0.02
N SER A 65 -4.97 8.02 -0.78
CA SER A 65 -3.85 8.81 -0.26
C SER A 65 -4.27 10.08 0.48
N ILE A 66 -5.35 10.74 0.04
CA ILE A 66 -5.95 11.90 0.72
C ILE A 66 -7.20 11.52 1.53
N PRO A 67 -8.17 10.75 0.99
CA PRO A 67 -9.41 10.48 1.69
C PRO A 67 -9.25 9.74 3.01
N PHE A 68 -8.30 8.80 3.14
CA PHE A 68 -8.11 8.08 4.40
C PHE A 68 -7.64 8.97 5.55
N PRO A 69 -6.60 9.82 5.38
CA PRO A 69 -6.26 10.82 6.38
C PRO A 69 -7.45 11.70 6.79
N LEU A 70 -8.28 12.12 5.83
CA LEU A 70 -9.45 12.97 6.11
C LEU A 70 -10.55 12.22 6.88
N ILE A 71 -10.85 10.99 6.48
CA ILE A 71 -11.80 10.12 7.18
C ILE A 71 -11.32 9.90 8.61
N TYR A 72 -10.03 9.62 8.81
CA TYR A 72 -9.42 9.46 10.13
C TYR A 72 -9.55 10.75 10.96
N ALA A 73 -9.17 11.90 10.40
CA ALA A 73 -9.26 13.20 11.09
C ALA A 73 -10.70 13.55 11.50
N SER A 74 -11.69 13.20 10.68
CA SER A 74 -13.11 13.46 10.98
C SER A 74 -13.65 12.73 12.21
N LYS A 75 -12.88 11.76 12.74
CA LYS A 75 -13.22 10.95 13.91
C LYS A 75 -12.42 11.32 15.15
N ILE A 76 -11.55 12.33 15.05
CA ILE A 76 -10.86 12.90 16.20
C ILE A 76 -11.84 13.84 16.93
N GLU A 77 -12.04 13.64 18.23
CA GLU A 77 -13.03 14.35 19.03
C GLU A 77 -12.69 15.84 19.26
N ASP A 78 -11.40 16.17 19.40
CA ASP A 78 -10.91 17.52 19.66
C ASP A 78 -10.46 18.23 18.37
N PHE A 79 -11.02 19.42 18.10
CA PHE A 79 -10.70 20.20 16.92
C PHE A 79 -9.23 20.60 16.84
N ASN A 80 -8.59 20.91 17.98
CA ASN A 80 -7.18 21.28 17.99
C ASN A 80 -6.31 20.08 17.59
N SER A 81 -6.61 18.90 18.13
CA SER A 81 -5.95 17.64 17.80
C SER A 81 -6.17 17.26 16.32
N ALA A 82 -7.39 17.40 15.81
CA ALA A 82 -7.70 17.15 14.40
C ALA A 82 -6.93 18.11 13.47
N PHE A 83 -6.87 19.39 13.82
CA PHE A 83 -6.10 20.39 13.08
C PHE A 83 -4.60 20.10 13.14
N GLN A 84 -4.05 19.75 14.30
CA GLN A 84 -2.64 19.37 14.45
C GLN A 84 -2.29 18.13 13.63
N PHE A 85 -3.17 17.12 13.62
CA PHE A 85 -3.01 15.92 12.81
C PHE A 85 -2.97 16.25 11.31
N LEU A 86 -3.93 17.02 10.81
CA LEU A 86 -3.98 17.43 9.41
C LEU A 86 -2.75 18.27 9.05
N LYS A 87 -2.38 19.22 9.89
CA LYS A 87 -1.18 20.05 9.71
C LYS A 87 0.08 19.20 9.66
N ALA A 88 0.20 18.17 10.50
CA ALA A 88 1.33 17.24 10.47
C ALA A 88 1.37 16.44 9.16
N CYS A 89 0.21 16.00 8.67
CA CYS A 89 0.12 15.26 7.41
C CYS A 89 0.46 16.13 6.19
N THR A 90 0.15 17.43 6.22
CA THR A 90 0.33 18.35 5.09
C THR A 90 1.52 19.30 5.22
N SER A 91 2.30 19.23 6.30
CA SER A 91 3.43 20.14 6.49
C SER A 91 4.58 19.80 5.53
N ASP A 92 5.09 20.83 4.85
CA ASP A 92 6.20 20.71 3.90
C ASP A 92 7.50 20.17 4.53
N GLU A 93 7.63 20.20 5.86
CA GLU A 93 8.81 19.68 6.55
C GLU A 93 8.89 18.15 6.56
N LEU A 94 7.75 17.45 6.57
CA LEU A 94 7.67 15.98 6.59
C LEU A 94 7.47 15.37 5.19
N THR A 95 7.14 16.19 4.18
CA THR A 95 6.99 15.77 2.77
C THR A 95 8.27 15.97 1.93
N LYS A 96 9.38 16.42 2.54
CA LYS A 96 10.68 16.67 1.90
C LYS A 96 11.36 15.43 1.32
N GLU A 97 10.97 14.23 1.72
CA GLU A 97 11.53 12.98 1.17
C GLU A 97 10.73 12.50 -0.06
N ASN A 98 11.18 12.92 -1.25
CA ASN A 98 10.91 12.29 -2.56
C ASN A 98 9.44 12.06 -2.99
N SER A 99 8.47 12.51 -2.21
CA SER A 99 7.03 12.28 -2.39
C SER A 99 6.26 13.57 -2.17
N LYS A 100 6.49 14.56 -3.04
CA LYS A 100 5.69 15.79 -3.06
C LYS A 100 4.24 15.48 -3.41
N GLY A 101 3.29 16.14 -2.75
CA GLY A 101 1.86 16.01 -3.01
C GLY A 101 1.17 14.92 -2.19
N GLU A 102 0.10 14.36 -2.73
CA GLU A 102 -0.84 13.47 -2.02
C GLU A 102 -0.20 12.21 -1.43
N LEU A 103 0.81 11.67 -2.10
CA LEU A 103 1.49 10.45 -1.65
C LEU A 103 2.39 10.68 -0.42
N GLY A 104 2.95 11.88 -0.27
CA GLY A 104 3.71 12.27 0.92
C GLY A 104 2.80 12.40 2.14
N VAL A 105 1.62 12.99 1.94
CA VAL A 105 0.56 13.07 2.95
C VAL A 105 0.20 11.67 3.46
N PHE A 106 0.02 10.72 2.54
CA PHE A 106 -0.30 9.34 2.92
C PHE A 106 0.81 8.67 3.72
N ARG A 107 2.09 8.89 3.37
CA ARG A 107 3.22 8.32 4.11
C ARG A 107 3.25 8.80 5.56
N VAL A 108 3.03 10.09 5.81
CA VAL A 108 2.96 10.65 7.17
C VAL A 108 1.76 10.07 7.92
N PHE A 109 0.62 9.97 7.25
CA PHE A 109 -0.58 9.36 7.81
C PHE A 109 -0.34 7.92 8.27
N LEU A 110 0.33 7.08 7.46
CA LEU A 110 0.63 5.71 7.84
C LEU A 110 1.45 5.64 9.12
N ARG A 111 2.51 6.47 9.25
CA ARG A 111 3.33 6.53 10.48
C ARG A 111 2.50 6.87 11.71
N LYS A 112 1.48 7.72 11.56
CA LYS A 112 0.56 8.08 12.64
C LYS A 112 -0.48 7.01 12.93
N LEU A 113 -1.04 6.39 11.90
CA LEU A 113 -2.01 5.30 12.05
C LEU A 113 -1.43 4.13 12.84
N PHE A 114 -0.16 3.79 12.58
CA PHE A 114 0.53 2.67 13.22
C PHE A 114 1.51 3.09 14.33
N GLU A 115 1.46 4.33 14.84
CA GLU A 115 2.46 4.87 15.80
C GLU A 115 2.62 3.97 17.05
N ASN A 116 1.50 3.42 17.53
CA ASN A 116 1.43 2.54 18.70
C ASN A 116 1.14 1.08 18.34
N ASP A 117 1.18 0.70 17.06
CA ASP A 117 0.91 -0.66 16.61
C ASP A 117 2.24 -1.40 16.33
N PRO A 118 2.45 -2.62 16.87
CA PRO A 118 3.61 -3.45 16.55
C PRO A 118 3.81 -3.69 15.04
N MET A 119 2.76 -3.57 14.22
CA MET A 119 2.84 -3.68 12.76
C MET A 119 3.84 -2.71 12.13
N LYS A 120 4.09 -1.55 12.74
CA LYS A 120 5.03 -0.56 12.19
C LYS A 120 6.46 -1.11 12.03
N ASP A 121 6.83 -2.08 12.88
CA ASP A 121 8.16 -2.69 12.95
C ASP A 121 8.24 -4.01 12.15
N LEU A 122 7.13 -4.45 11.55
CA LEU A 122 7.11 -5.66 10.73
C LEU A 122 7.76 -5.45 9.36
N ASN A 123 8.27 -6.56 8.83
CA ASN A 123 8.77 -6.65 7.47
C ASN A 123 7.83 -7.49 6.60
N ILE A 124 7.76 -7.11 5.33
CA ILE A 124 7.08 -7.85 4.27
C ILE A 124 8.16 -8.50 3.42
N ASN A 125 8.13 -9.83 3.41
CA ASN A 125 9.05 -10.65 2.61
C ASN A 125 8.44 -10.92 1.24
N ILE A 126 9.16 -10.51 0.20
CA ILE A 126 8.84 -10.76 -1.20
C ILE A 126 9.81 -11.85 -1.67
N SER A 127 9.31 -13.07 -1.84
CA SER A 127 10.10 -14.21 -2.30
C SER A 127 10.01 -14.34 -3.83
N ILE A 128 11.16 -14.59 -4.45
CA ILE A 128 11.29 -14.91 -5.86
C ILE A 128 10.87 -16.37 -6.08
N ASP A 129 10.14 -16.66 -7.17
CA ASP A 129 9.70 -18.01 -7.46
C ASP A 129 10.91 -18.92 -7.78
N PRO A 130 11.16 -19.99 -7.00
CA PRO A 130 12.31 -20.87 -7.22
C PRO A 130 12.20 -21.67 -8.52
N ASN A 131 11.03 -21.72 -9.16
CA ASN A 131 10.84 -22.39 -10.44
C ASN A 131 11.30 -21.54 -11.63
N PHE A 132 11.60 -20.26 -11.44
CA PHE A 132 12.18 -19.44 -12.50
C PHE A 132 13.61 -19.88 -12.84
N PRO A 133 14.06 -19.73 -14.09
CA PRO A 133 15.47 -19.91 -14.42
C PRO A 133 16.36 -18.98 -13.56
N ASN A 134 17.55 -19.46 -13.16
CA ASN A 134 18.46 -18.70 -12.28
C ASN A 134 18.74 -17.26 -12.76
N GLU A 135 18.90 -17.06 -14.07
CA GLU A 135 19.14 -15.71 -14.63
C GLU A 135 17.91 -14.79 -14.52
N VAL A 136 16.71 -15.36 -14.59
CA VAL A 136 15.45 -14.63 -14.37
C VAL A 136 15.30 -14.27 -12.89
N GLN A 137 15.62 -15.21 -11.98
CA GLN A 137 15.59 -14.95 -10.54
C GLN A 137 16.52 -13.79 -10.16
N LYS A 138 17.78 -13.84 -10.61
CA LYS A 138 18.77 -12.77 -10.40
C LYS A 138 18.28 -11.43 -10.94
N THR A 139 17.69 -11.44 -12.13
CA THR A 139 17.15 -10.23 -12.77
C THR A 139 16.02 -9.62 -11.95
N TYR A 140 14.99 -10.41 -11.59
CA TYR A 140 13.87 -9.90 -10.78
C TYR A 140 14.31 -9.43 -9.40
N TYR A 141 15.20 -10.16 -8.74
CA TYR A 141 15.78 -9.76 -7.46
C TYR A 141 16.46 -8.39 -7.58
N LYS A 142 17.37 -8.22 -8.53
CA LYS A 142 18.11 -6.95 -8.72
C LYS A 142 17.20 -5.78 -9.07
N VAL A 143 16.17 -6.02 -9.89
CA VAL A 143 15.19 -4.97 -10.21
C VAL A 143 14.43 -4.57 -8.95
N LEU A 144 13.88 -5.53 -8.19
CA LEU A 144 13.16 -5.25 -6.94
C LEU A 144 14.06 -4.58 -5.91
N GLU A 145 15.30 -5.03 -5.77
CA GLU A 145 16.31 -4.44 -4.88
C GLU A 145 16.51 -2.96 -5.20
N ARG A 146 16.71 -2.66 -6.48
CA ARG A 146 16.87 -1.29 -7.01
C ARG A 146 15.60 -0.44 -6.83
N MET A 147 14.41 -1.04 -6.87
CA MET A 147 13.14 -0.35 -6.65
C MET A 147 12.92 -0.02 -5.17
N CYS A 148 13.38 -0.88 -4.28
CA CYS A 148 13.29 -0.63 -2.85
C CYS A 148 14.31 0.43 -2.41
N GLY A 149 15.59 0.29 -2.77
CA GLY A 149 16.63 1.18 -2.28
C GLY A 149 16.72 1.14 -0.75
N ASP A 150 16.62 2.31 -0.10
CA ASP A 150 16.85 2.45 1.35
C ASP A 150 15.74 1.88 2.24
N ILE A 151 14.60 1.47 1.67
CA ILE A 151 13.49 0.88 2.42
C ILE A 151 13.68 -0.62 2.70
N LEU A 152 14.71 -1.23 2.10
CA LEU A 152 15.10 -2.62 2.35
C LEU A 152 15.65 -2.80 3.75
N ASP A 153 15.20 -3.86 4.41
CA ASP A 153 15.91 -4.41 5.54
C ASP A 153 16.90 -5.47 5.04
N LYS A 154 18.12 -5.02 4.72
CA LYS A 154 19.19 -5.88 4.20
C LYS A 154 19.55 -7.03 5.14
N SER A 155 19.31 -6.89 6.45
CA SER A 155 19.62 -7.94 7.43
C SER A 155 18.72 -9.17 7.30
N ASN A 156 17.53 -8.98 6.72
CA ASN A 156 16.50 -10.00 6.53
C ASN A 156 16.34 -10.42 5.05
N CYS A 157 17.26 -10.00 4.18
CA CYS A 157 17.26 -10.38 2.77
C CYS A 157 18.12 -11.63 2.53
N GLN A 158 17.68 -12.47 1.60
CA GLN A 158 18.47 -13.59 1.08
C GLN A 158 18.72 -13.35 -0.41
N GLU A 159 19.99 -13.26 -0.79
CA GLU A 159 20.40 -12.91 -2.15
C GLU A 159 19.73 -13.82 -3.20
N PHE A 160 19.12 -13.21 -4.21
CA PHE A 160 18.38 -13.85 -5.30
C PHE A 160 17.14 -14.65 -4.91
N ASP A 161 16.77 -14.68 -3.63
CA ASP A 161 15.63 -15.45 -3.13
C ASP A 161 14.58 -14.56 -2.49
N THR A 162 14.93 -13.78 -1.47
CA THR A 162 13.92 -13.05 -0.68
C THR A 162 14.37 -11.63 -0.39
N LEU A 163 13.50 -10.66 -0.66
CA LEU A 163 13.66 -9.26 -0.26
C LEU A 163 12.74 -8.93 0.91
N SER A 164 13.26 -8.24 1.91
CA SER A 164 12.52 -7.83 3.11
C SER A 164 12.33 -6.31 3.11
N VAL A 165 11.07 -5.85 3.11
CA VAL A 165 10.72 -4.43 3.06
C VAL A 165 9.94 -4.03 4.31
N LYS A 166 10.29 -2.91 4.93
CA LYS A 166 9.56 -2.39 6.09
C LYS A 166 8.09 -2.13 5.74
N PHE A 167 7.17 -2.62 6.57
CA PHE A 167 5.73 -2.51 6.37
C PHE A 167 5.29 -1.06 6.09
N ILE A 168 5.80 -0.10 6.87
CA ILE A 168 5.41 1.31 6.78
C ILE A 168 5.89 2.00 5.49
N GLU A 169 6.86 1.40 4.79
CA GLU A 169 7.48 1.97 3.59
C GLU A 169 6.99 1.29 2.30
N LEU A 170 6.03 0.35 2.38
CA LEU A 170 5.56 -0.36 1.20
C LEU A 170 4.88 0.58 0.18
N ASN A 171 4.31 1.70 0.63
CA ASN A 171 3.83 2.75 -0.25
C ASN A 171 4.94 3.28 -1.18
N THR A 172 6.15 3.47 -0.64
CA THR A 172 7.33 3.94 -1.38
C THR A 172 7.71 2.95 -2.47
N LEU A 173 7.61 1.64 -2.20
CA LEU A 173 7.84 0.60 -3.21
C LEU A 173 6.86 0.72 -4.37
N ILE A 174 5.55 0.84 -4.09
CA ILE A 174 4.51 0.97 -5.13
C ILE A 174 4.80 2.19 -6.01
N ILE A 175 5.14 3.33 -5.39
CA ILE A 175 5.44 4.58 -6.08
C ILE A 175 6.70 4.45 -6.94
N ASN A 176 7.76 3.83 -6.41
CA ASN A 176 9.00 3.64 -7.15
C ASN A 176 8.81 2.75 -8.36
N ILE A 177 8.06 1.65 -8.22
CA ILE A 177 7.71 0.77 -9.34
C ILE A 177 6.88 1.53 -10.36
N ARG A 178 5.84 2.25 -9.94
CA ARG A 178 5.02 3.05 -10.87
C ARG A 178 5.89 4.03 -11.65
N ASN A 179 6.73 4.78 -10.94
CA ASN A 179 7.55 5.83 -11.53
C ASN A 179 8.58 5.29 -12.51
N ARG A 180 9.22 4.16 -12.18
CA ARG A 180 10.34 3.65 -12.97
C ARG A 180 9.89 2.69 -14.08
N PHE A 181 8.77 1.99 -13.92
CA PHE A 181 8.24 1.07 -14.93
C PHE A 181 7.34 1.76 -15.96
N PHE A 182 6.44 2.66 -15.53
CA PHE A 182 5.43 3.25 -16.44
C PHE A 182 5.80 4.64 -16.99
N HIS A 183 6.89 5.27 -16.53
CA HIS A 183 7.35 6.58 -17.05
C HIS A 183 8.73 6.51 -17.72
N LEU A 184 8.81 5.80 -18.85
CA LEU A 184 10.03 5.52 -19.61
C LEU A 184 10.88 6.76 -19.95
N PHE A 185 10.26 7.88 -20.38
CA PHE A 185 10.95 9.10 -20.84
C PHE A 185 11.11 10.18 -19.76
N SER A 186 11.71 9.83 -18.62
CA SER A 186 12.09 10.82 -17.61
C SER A 186 13.59 11.11 -17.69
N ALA A 187 13.96 12.29 -18.18
CA ALA A 187 15.31 12.69 -18.61
C ALA A 187 16.48 12.57 -17.57
N ASN A 188 16.25 12.07 -16.35
CA ASN A 188 17.24 12.05 -15.28
C ASN A 188 17.08 10.89 -14.25
N ARG A 189 16.34 9.81 -14.56
CA ARG A 189 16.13 8.70 -13.61
C ARG A 189 16.43 7.34 -14.25
N HIS A 190 17.06 6.43 -13.50
CA HIS A 190 17.26 5.03 -13.88
C HIS A 190 15.92 4.28 -13.88
N ASN A 191 15.16 4.45 -14.96
CA ASN A 191 13.91 3.76 -15.23
C ASN A 191 14.15 2.29 -15.60
N ILE A 192 13.14 1.45 -15.36
CA ILE A 192 13.15 0.07 -15.80
C ILE A 192 12.97 0.07 -17.32
N GLN A 193 13.97 -0.44 -18.04
CA GLN A 193 13.89 -0.61 -19.49
C GLN A 193 13.07 -1.86 -19.83
N SER A 194 12.46 -1.87 -21.01
CA SER A 194 11.61 -2.99 -21.44
C SER A 194 12.35 -4.33 -21.58
N ASP A 195 13.67 -4.31 -21.70
CA ASP A 195 14.54 -5.48 -21.77
C ASP A 195 15.06 -5.96 -20.40
N GLU A 196 14.88 -5.17 -19.33
CA GLU A 196 15.30 -5.53 -17.97
C GLU A 196 14.32 -6.47 -17.25
N ILE A 197 13.06 -6.56 -17.73
CA ILE A 197 12.07 -7.47 -17.17
C ILE A 197 11.62 -8.42 -18.29
N PRO A 198 12.14 -9.67 -18.32
CA PRO A 198 11.81 -10.64 -19.36
C PRO A 198 10.31 -10.94 -19.48
N ASN A 199 9.60 -10.96 -18.35
CA ASN A 199 8.15 -11.14 -18.31
C ASN A 199 7.55 -10.30 -17.18
N THR A 200 6.78 -9.29 -17.57
CA THR A 200 6.20 -8.31 -16.64
C THR A 200 5.14 -8.94 -15.76
N ASP A 201 4.34 -9.87 -16.29
CA ASP A 201 3.32 -10.57 -15.52
C ASP A 201 3.94 -11.47 -14.44
N GLN A 202 5.03 -12.18 -14.74
CA GLN A 202 5.79 -12.91 -13.73
C GLN A 202 6.37 -12.00 -12.65
N PHE A 203 6.91 -10.83 -13.04
CA PHE A 203 7.43 -9.86 -12.10
C PHE A 203 6.35 -9.31 -11.15
N PHE A 204 5.22 -8.85 -11.70
CA PHE A 204 4.12 -8.29 -10.90
C PHE A 204 3.41 -9.35 -10.05
N LYS A 205 3.41 -10.62 -10.47
CA LYS A 205 2.90 -11.74 -9.67
C LYS A 205 3.59 -11.82 -8.30
N LEU A 206 4.89 -11.51 -8.23
CA LEU A 206 5.68 -11.57 -7.00
C LEU A 206 5.21 -10.56 -5.94
N ILE A 207 4.64 -9.42 -6.36
CA ILE A 207 4.36 -8.30 -5.45
C ILE A 207 2.87 -8.06 -5.22
N ASN A 208 2.02 -8.31 -6.20
CA ASN A 208 0.61 -7.88 -6.19
C ASN A 208 -0.15 -8.31 -4.92
N ASN A 209 0.01 -9.56 -4.49
CA ASN A 209 -0.69 -10.07 -3.31
C ASN A 209 -0.23 -9.38 -2.02
N HIS A 210 1.06 -9.06 -1.90
CA HIS A 210 1.59 -8.33 -0.74
C HIS A 210 1.04 -6.91 -0.70
N LEU A 211 1.02 -6.22 -1.84
CA LEU A 211 0.50 -4.86 -1.95
C LEU A 211 -1.01 -4.82 -1.63
N ALA A 212 -1.79 -5.75 -2.20
CA ALA A 212 -3.22 -5.84 -1.94
C ALA A 212 -3.54 -6.11 -0.47
N SER A 213 -2.81 -7.06 0.15
CA SER A 213 -2.97 -7.40 1.56
C SER A 213 -2.64 -6.21 2.46
N TRP A 214 -1.56 -5.49 2.14
CA TRP A 214 -1.14 -4.29 2.87
C TRP A 214 -2.18 -3.16 2.78
N ILE A 215 -2.74 -2.88 1.59
CA ILE A 215 -3.82 -1.88 1.45
C ILE A 215 -5.06 -2.32 2.24
N ALA A 216 -5.43 -3.60 2.20
CA ALA A 216 -6.57 -4.11 2.95
C ALA A 216 -6.40 -3.88 4.46
N LEU A 217 -5.20 -4.14 5.01
CA LEU A 217 -4.90 -3.89 6.42
C LEU A 217 -5.06 -2.41 6.79
N ILE A 218 -4.58 -1.49 5.94
CA ILE A 218 -4.76 -0.06 6.16
C ILE A 218 -6.25 0.32 6.18
N TYR A 219 -7.04 -0.20 5.22
CA TYR A 219 -8.48 0.02 5.19
C TYR A 219 -9.15 -0.47 6.48
N PHE A 220 -8.79 -1.66 6.95
CA PHE A 220 -9.31 -2.21 8.20
C PHE A 220 -8.99 -1.33 9.41
N GLU A 221 -7.76 -0.84 9.56
CA GLU A 221 -7.40 0.03 10.68
C GLU A 221 -8.12 1.38 10.63
N VAL A 222 -8.33 1.96 9.44
CA VAL A 222 -9.13 3.19 9.28
C VAL A 222 -10.59 2.96 9.70
N VAL A 223 -11.18 1.84 9.27
CA VAL A 223 -12.55 1.49 9.63
C VAL A 223 -12.67 1.22 11.12
N LYS A 224 -11.77 0.44 11.71
CA LYS A 224 -11.72 0.13 13.14
C LYS A 224 -11.60 1.39 13.99
N PHE A 225 -10.70 2.31 13.64
CA PHE A 225 -10.59 3.61 14.30
C PHE A 225 -11.92 4.38 14.22
N SER A 226 -12.52 4.44 13.04
CA SER A 226 -13.78 5.13 12.79
C SER A 226 -14.97 4.55 13.59
N ILE A 227 -14.89 3.28 13.98
CA ILE A 227 -15.90 2.61 14.82
C ILE A 227 -15.64 2.90 16.30
N SER A 228 -14.39 2.79 16.74
CA SER A 228 -14.02 3.00 18.15
C SER A 228 -14.30 4.42 18.68
N LYS A 229 -14.46 5.38 17.76
CA LYS A 229 -14.72 6.80 18.03
C LYS A 229 -16.16 7.23 17.76
N ARG A 230 -17.09 6.28 17.69
CA ARG A 230 -18.53 6.54 17.72
C ARG A 230 -19.06 6.61 19.13
#